data_AF-A0A5C5G0D8-F1
#
_entry.id   AF-A0A5C5G0D8-F1
#
_cell.length_a   1.000
_cell.length_b   1.000
_cell.length_c   1.000
_cell.angle_alpha   90.00
_cell.angle_beta   90.00
_cell.angle_gamma   90.00
#
_symmetry.space_group_name_H-M   'P 1'
#
loop_
_entity.id
_entity.type
_entity.pdbx_description
1 polymer ?
#
loop_
_entity_poly.entity_id
_entity_poly.type
_entity_poly.pdbx_seq_one_letter_code
_entity_poly.pdbx_strand_id
1 'polypeptide(L)' 'MPVEITVKGLLFDMDGTLVDSTPAVEKALGDWCQRQGMEPSEFFQHSHGQSPSASPSPPPSTVSIPCVS' A
#
# COMPACT_ATOMS: atom_id res chain seq x y z
N MET A 1 -15.28 13.04 25.49
CA MET A 1 -14.38 13.09 26.65
C MET A 1 -12.99 12.71 26.18
N PRO A 2 -11.95 13.51 26.44
CA PRO A 2 -10.58 13.14 26.07
C PRO A 2 -10.08 11.97 26.93
N VAL A 3 -9.24 11.13 26.33
CA VAL A 3 -8.53 10.05 27.04
C VAL A 3 -7.09 10.50 27.21
N GLU A 4 -6.61 10.53 28.46
CA GLU A 4 -5.21 10.82 28.77
C GLU A 4 -4.43 9.51 28.97
N ILE A 5 -3.26 9.42 28.33
CA ILE A 5 -2.37 8.26 28.42
C ILE A 5 -0.95 8.76 28.68
N THR A 6 -0.29 8.23 29.72
CA THR A 6 1.10 8.52 30.04
C THR A 6 2.00 7.37 29.59
N VAL A 7 2.96 7.67 28.71
CA VAL A 7 3.92 6.69 28.18
C VAL A 7 5.33 7.29 28.10
N LYS A 8 6.35 6.42 28.04
CA LYS A 8 7.75 6.85 27.91
C LYS A 8 8.14 7.26 26.49
N GLY A 9 7.31 6.92 25.50
CA GLY A 9 7.56 7.23 24.10
C GLY A 9 6.41 6.74 23.21
N LEU A 10 6.37 7.27 22.00
CA LEU A 10 5.40 6.90 20.96
C LEU A 10 6.20 6.47 19.73
N LEU A 11 5.79 5.35 19.14
CA LEU A 11 6.30 4.91 17.85
C LEU A 11 5.19 5.12 16.83
N PHE A 12 5.46 5.97 15.86
CA PHE A 12 4.58 6.17 14.71
C PHE A 12 5.16 5.43 13.52
N ASP A 13 4.29 4.76 12.78
CA ASP A 13 4.62 4.37 11.42
C ASP A 13 4.86 5.62 10.56
N MET A 14 5.62 5.50 9.49
CA MET A 14 5.99 6.64 8.65
C MET A 14 4.96 6.83 7.53
N ASP A 15 4.80 5.78 6.73
CA ASP A 15 3.99 5.78 5.51
C ASP A 15 2.50 5.69 5.86
N GLY A 16 1.71 6.63 5.38
CA GLY A 16 0.27 6.69 5.66
C GLY A 16 -0.11 7.09 7.09
N THR A 17 0.87 7.29 7.98
CA THR A 17 0.66 7.77 9.36
C THR A 17 1.20 9.18 9.58
N LEU A 18 2.46 9.44 9.23
CA LEU A 18 3.05 10.79 9.34
C LEU A 18 3.11 11.51 7.99
N VAL A 19 3.25 10.75 6.89
CA VAL A 19 3.36 11.28 5.53
C VAL A 19 2.47 10.46 4.61
N ASP A 20 1.69 11.14 3.76
CA ASP A 20 1.03 10.47 2.63
C ASP A 20 2.07 10.17 1.54
N SER A 21 2.65 8.97 1.61
CA SER A 21 3.65 8.48 0.66
C SER A 21 3.04 7.70 -0.50
N THR A 22 1.72 7.56 -0.55
CA THR A 22 0.97 6.86 -1.61
C THR A 22 1.41 7.31 -3.01
N PRO A 23 1.48 8.62 -3.32
CA PRO A 23 1.84 9.06 -4.68
C PRO A 23 3.29 8.73 -5.06
N ALA A 24 4.19 8.70 -4.09
CA ALA A 24 5.60 8.40 -4.34
C ALA A 24 5.81 6.91 -4.61
N VAL A 25 5.13 6.06 -3.84
CA VAL A 25 5.13 4.60 -4.00
C VAL A 25 4.46 4.20 -5.32
N GLU A 26 3.31 4.78 -5.63
CA GLU A 26 2.60 4.51 -6.90
C GLU A 26 3.46 4.87 -8.11
N LYS A 27 4.14 6.02 -8.08
CA LYS A 27 5.04 6.42 -9.16
C LYS A 27 6.21 5.46 -9.33
N ALA A 28 6.90 5.11 -8.24
CA ALA A 28 8.05 4.22 -8.29
C ALA A 28 7.69 2.83 -8.81
N LEU A 29 6.53 2.30 -8.39
CA LEU A 29 6.02 1.01 -8.84
C LEU A 29 5.52 1.07 -10.29
N GLY A 30 4.85 2.14 -10.70
CA GLY A 30 4.47 2.36 -12.10
C GLY A 30 5.67 2.39 -13.03
N ASP A 31 6.73 3.12 -12.66
CA ASP A 31 7.99 3.17 -13.40
C ASP A 31 8.67 1.80 -13.49
N TRP A 32 8.54 0.96 -12.46
CA TRP A 32 9.06 -0.40 -12.47
C TRP A 32 8.23 -1.32 -13.37
N CYS A 33 6.90 -1.30 -13.27
CA CYS A 33 5.99 -2.08 -14.11
C CYS A 33 6.24 -1.81 -15.59
N GLN A 34 6.40 -0.54 -15.97
CA GLN A 34 6.70 -0.16 -17.34
C GLN A 34 8.01 -0.80 -17.85
N ARG A 35 9.04 -0.88 -17.00
CA ARG A 35 10.32 -1.53 -17.36
C ARG A 35 10.19 -3.05 -17.51
N GLN A 36 9.24 -3.67 -16.81
CA GLN A 36 8.97 -5.10 -16.91
C GLN A 36 7.96 -5.45 -18.02
N GLY A 37 7.41 -4.45 -18.73
CA GLY A 37 6.36 -4.66 -19.73
C GLY A 37 5.01 -5.05 -19.10
N MET A 38 4.78 -4.68 -17.84
CA MET A 38 3.54 -4.93 -17.11
C MET A 38 2.71 -3.66 -17.01
N GLU A 39 1.39 -3.78 -17.07
CA GLU A 39 0.49 -2.66 -16.82
C GLU A 39 0.41 -2.37 -15.31
N PRO A 40 0.69 -1.12 -14.86
CA PRO A 40 0.63 -0.76 -13.43
C PRO A 40 -0.74 -1.03 -12.80
N SER A 41 -1.81 -0.89 -13.59
CA SER A 41 -3.18 -1.16 -13.15
C SER A 41 -3.40 -2.62 -12.76
N GLU A 42 -2.77 -3.57 -13.46
CA GLU A 42 -2.80 -4.99 -13.10
C GLU A 42 -1.95 -5.26 -11.86
N PHE A 43 -0.84 -4.53 -11.69
CA PHE A 43 0.02 -4.65 -10.52
C PHE A 43 -0.65 -4.17 -9.22
N PHE A 44 -1.21 -2.96 -9.21
CA PHE A 44 -1.89 -2.42 -8.02
C PHE A 44 -3.13 -3.23 -7.61
N GLN A 45 -3.82 -3.89 -8.56
CA GLN A 45 -4.93 -4.80 -8.24
C GLN A 45 -4.51 -6.02 -7.41
N HIS A 46 -3.24 -6.44 -7.51
CA HIS A 46 -2.73 -7.65 -6.85
C HIS A 46 -1.74 -7.34 -5.70
N SER A 47 -1.35 -6.07 -5.53
CA SER A 47 -0.30 -5.66 -4.58
C SER A 47 -0.78 -5.33 -3.16
N HIS A 48 -2.07 -5.20 -2.88
CA HIS A 48 -2.47 -4.57 -1.62
C HIS A 48 -2.89 -5.53 -0.49
N GLY A 49 -2.10 -5.46 0.59
CA GLY A 49 -2.63 -5.53 1.95
C GLY A 49 -3.71 -4.45 2.11
N GLN A 50 -4.92 -4.89 2.47
CA GLN A 50 -6.13 -4.08 2.43
C GLN A 50 -6.09 -2.93 3.45
N SER A 51 -6.37 -1.70 3.00
CA SER A 51 -6.91 -0.65 3.86
C SER A 51 -8.32 -1.08 4.33
N PRO A 52 -8.64 -1.05 5.64
CA PRO A 52 -9.89 -1.62 6.18
C PRO A 52 -11.17 -0.85 5.80
N SER A 53 -11.11 0.18 4.96
CA SER A 53 -12.26 1.03 4.62
C SER A 53 -12.74 0.96 3.17
N ALA A 54 -12.17 0.12 2.31
CA ALA A 54 -12.61 0.02 0.92
C ALA A 54 -13.40 -1.28 0.67
N SER A 55 -14.60 -1.13 0.13
CA SER A 55 -15.62 -2.14 -0.12
C SER A 55 -15.14 -3.39 -0.90
N PRO A 56 -15.81 -4.55 -0.75
CA PRO A 56 -15.39 -5.78 -1.40
C PRO A 56 -15.62 -5.71 -2.91
N SER A 57 -14.54 -5.75 -3.69
CA SER A 57 -14.57 -5.97 -5.14
C SER A 57 -14.38 -7.47 -5.43
N PRO A 58 -14.96 -8.00 -6.53
CA PRO A 58 -14.91 -9.43 -6.85
C PRO A 58 -13.52 -9.86 -7.32
N PRO A 59 -13.13 -11.14 -7.18
CA PRO A 59 -11.79 -11.59 -7.56
C PRO A 59 -11.72 -11.85 -9.07
N PRO A 60 -10.60 -11.50 -9.72
CA PRO A 60 -10.16 -12.26 -10.87
C PRO A 60 -8.77 -12.88 -10.70
N SER A 61 -8.62 -14.00 -11.40
CA SER A 61 -7.43 -14.79 -11.74
C SER A 61 -6.06 -14.30 -11.28
N THR A 62 -5.44 -15.10 -10.41
CA THR A 62 -4.06 -15.04 -9.90
C THR A 62 -3.02 -14.50 -10.88
N VAL A 63 -2.67 -13.22 -10.74
CA VAL A 63 -1.32 -12.73 -11.10
C VAL A 63 -0.44 -12.89 -9.87
N SER A 64 0.55 -13.78 -9.94
CA SER A 64 1.53 -13.96 -8.86
C SER A 64 2.55 -12.83 -8.92
N ILE A 65 2.38 -11.80 -8.09
CA ILE A 65 3.42 -10.80 -7.88
C ILE A 65 4.54 -11.46 -7.08
N PRO A 66 5.79 -11.49 -7.59
CA PRO A 66 6.90 -11.99 -6.80
C PRO A 66 7.10 -11.05 -5.60
N CYS A 67 6.87 -11.58 -4.40
CA CYS A 67 7.20 -10.90 -3.15
C CYS A 67 8.72 -10.72 -3.12
N VAL A 68 9.20 -9.51 -3.41
CA VAL A 68 10.63 -9.19 -3.36
C VAL A 68 10.99 -9.01 -1.89
N SER A 69 11.65 -10.02 -1.31
CA SER A 69 12.35 -9.93 -0.03
C SER A 69 13.66 -9.14 -0.17
#